data_AF-A0AAV8QA00-F1
#
_entry.id   AF-A0AAV8QA00-F1
#
_cell.length_a   1.000
_cell.length_b   1.000
_cell.length_c   1.000
_cell.angle_alpha   90.00
_cell.angle_beta   90.00
_cell.angle_gamma   90.00
#
_symmetry.space_group_name_H-M   'P 1'
#
loop_
_entity.id
_entity.type
_entity.pdbx_description
1 polymer ?
#
loop_
_entity_poly.entity_id
_entity_poly.type
_entity_poly.pdbx_seq_one_letter_code
_entity_poly.pdbx_strand_id
1 'polypeptide(L)'
;MITAALISKRHPERSTSENKWRSGARERAYRRRLLEALCRSRGGRVSGPRAVKEAADSALALTARGRSRWSRTILFGRRGGKLLVKAPGRVLVRRGRPRILAAPRPEGTRVRASLRTLRWLVPGCRKVSASSLLKEAADYVAALEMQVKAMRALFSV
;
A
#
# COMPACT_ATOMS: atom_id res chain seq x y z
N MET A 1 -17.55 37.69 -30.79
CA MET A 1 -17.27 37.88 -29.35
C MET A 1 -17.53 36.58 -28.63
N ILE A 2 -16.58 36.18 -27.79
CA ILE A 2 -16.33 34.83 -27.28
C ILE A 2 -17.10 34.63 -25.97
N THR A 3 -17.78 33.50 -25.77
CA THR A 3 -17.96 32.93 -24.43
C THR A 3 -17.68 31.43 -24.46
N ALA A 4 -16.81 31.02 -23.54
CA ALA A 4 -16.05 29.79 -23.56
C ALA A 4 -16.81 28.63 -22.90
N ALA A 5 -16.88 27.49 -23.60
CA ALA A 5 -17.27 26.21 -23.02
C ALA A 5 -16.13 25.68 -22.13
N LEU A 6 -16.25 25.87 -20.82
CA LEU A 6 -15.40 25.22 -19.80
C LEU A 6 -15.81 23.74 -19.66
N ILE A 7 -15.43 22.93 -20.65
CA ILE A 7 -15.48 21.47 -20.52
C ILE A 7 -14.34 21.05 -19.59
N SER A 8 -14.74 20.79 -18.35
CA SER A 8 -13.97 20.12 -17.30
C SER A 8 -13.12 18.99 -17.88
N LYS A 9 -11.80 19.20 -17.93
CA LYS A 9 -10.79 18.16 -18.21
C LYS A 9 -10.88 17.08 -17.14
N ARG A 10 -11.80 16.13 -17.30
CA ARG A 10 -11.81 14.87 -16.55
C ARG A 10 -10.54 14.11 -16.92
N HIS A 11 -9.62 14.13 -15.97
CA HIS A 11 -8.31 13.51 -16.01
C HIS A 11 -8.41 11.99 -16.31
N PRO A 12 -7.94 11.50 -17.48
CA PRO A 12 -8.11 10.09 -17.89
C PRO A 12 -7.28 9.07 -17.09
N GLU A 13 -6.37 9.52 -16.22
CA GLU A 13 -5.49 8.61 -15.46
C GLU A 13 -6.18 7.88 -14.29
N ARG A 14 -7.34 8.33 -13.81
CA ARG A 14 -7.99 7.71 -12.63
C ARG A 14 -8.54 6.31 -12.93
N SER A 15 -9.00 6.07 -14.15
CA SER A 15 -9.70 4.82 -14.51
C SER A 15 -8.76 3.68 -14.90
N THR A 16 -7.57 3.96 -15.42
CA THR A 16 -6.71 2.90 -16.00
C THR A 16 -6.08 2.01 -14.94
N SER A 17 -5.67 2.55 -13.79
CA SER A 17 -5.12 1.77 -12.67
C SER A 17 -6.20 0.99 -11.90
N GLU A 18 -7.38 1.58 -11.70
CA GLU A 18 -8.50 0.91 -11.03
C GLU A 18 -9.03 -0.27 -11.86
N ASN A 19 -9.23 -0.06 -13.17
CA ASN A 19 -9.67 -1.11 -14.08
C ASN A 19 -8.64 -2.25 -14.21
N LYS A 20 -7.35 -1.91 -14.09
CA LYS A 20 -6.23 -2.86 -14.08
C LYS A 20 -6.45 -3.98 -13.05
N TRP A 21 -6.83 -3.64 -11.83
CA TRP A 21 -6.94 -4.57 -10.70
C TRP A 21 -8.29 -5.29 -10.64
N ARG A 22 -9.32 -4.71 -11.27
CA ARG A 22 -10.64 -5.33 -11.42
C ARG A 22 -10.69 -6.41 -12.52
N SER A 23 -9.63 -6.54 -13.34
CA SER A 23 -9.55 -7.57 -14.36
C SER A 23 -9.45 -8.98 -13.76
N GLY A 24 -10.34 -9.89 -14.16
CA GLY A 24 -10.37 -11.28 -13.69
C GLY A 24 -9.07 -12.06 -13.93
N ALA A 25 -8.26 -11.66 -14.91
CA ALA A 25 -6.94 -12.27 -15.13
C ALA A 25 -5.97 -12.04 -13.96
N ARG A 26 -6.00 -10.85 -13.34
CA ARG A 26 -5.18 -10.55 -12.16
C ARG A 26 -5.69 -11.23 -10.92
N GLU A 27 -7.00 -11.27 -10.75
CA GLU A 27 -7.65 -11.99 -9.66
C GLU A 27 -7.25 -13.47 -9.67
N ARG A 28 -7.29 -14.13 -10.83
CA ARG A 28 -6.80 -15.52 -10.99
C ARG A 28 -5.31 -15.67 -10.68
N ALA A 29 -4.47 -14.76 -11.18
CA ALA A 29 -3.04 -14.78 -10.89
C ALA A 29 -2.73 -14.57 -9.39
N TYR A 30 -3.50 -13.70 -8.73
CA TYR A 30 -3.43 -13.47 -7.29
C TYR A 30 -3.82 -14.72 -6.52
N ARG A 31 -4.99 -15.31 -6.81
CA ARG A 31 -5.46 -16.54 -6.15
C ARG A 31 -4.44 -17.66 -6.23
N ARG A 32 -3.86 -17.93 -7.41
CA ARG A 32 -2.82 -18.95 -7.56
C ARG A 32 -1.60 -18.69 -6.67
N ARG A 33 -1.08 -17.45 -6.69
CA ARG A 33 0.08 -17.07 -5.88
C ARG A 33 -0.22 -17.07 -4.38
N LEU A 34 -1.45 -16.74 -4.00
CA LEU A 34 -1.90 -16.78 -2.61
C LEU A 34 -1.90 -18.22 -2.08
N LEU A 35 -2.49 -19.15 -2.80
CA LEU A 35 -2.50 -20.57 -2.42
C LEU A 35 -1.06 -21.11 -2.30
N GLU A 36 -0.21 -20.79 -3.28
CA GLU A 36 1.21 -21.17 -3.26
C GLU A 36 1.95 -20.61 -2.03
N ALA A 37 1.72 -19.34 -1.70
CA ALA A 37 2.32 -18.70 -0.53
C ALA A 37 1.78 -19.26 0.80
N LEU A 38 0.49 -19.59 0.87
CA LEU A 38 -0.12 -20.22 2.04
C LEU A 38 0.41 -21.64 2.25
N CYS A 39 0.52 -22.45 1.20
CA CYS A 39 1.14 -23.78 1.27
C CYS A 39 2.59 -23.71 1.77
N ARG A 40 3.38 -22.74 1.29
CA ARG A 40 4.74 -22.49 1.81
C ARG A 40 4.75 -22.11 3.29
N SER A 41 3.80 -21.28 3.73
CA SER A 41 3.72 -20.87 5.13
C SER A 41 3.31 -22.00 6.08
N ARG A 42 2.52 -22.98 5.59
CA ARG A 42 2.06 -24.14 6.37
C ARG A 42 3.20 -25.11 6.74
N GLY A 43 4.29 -25.10 5.97
CA GLY A 43 5.51 -25.88 6.24
C GLY A 43 6.63 -25.12 6.96
N GLY A 44 6.41 -23.85 7.34
CA GLY A 44 7.43 -22.98 7.94
C GLY A 44 7.33 -22.87 9.46
N ARG A 45 8.45 -22.54 10.13
CA ARG A 45 8.55 -22.34 11.60
C ARG A 45 7.66 -21.23 12.17
N VAL A 46 7.14 -20.31 11.34
CA VAL A 46 6.31 -19.18 11.75
C VAL A 46 4.87 -19.44 11.30
N SER A 47 4.15 -20.22 12.08
CA SER A 47 2.70 -20.43 11.88
C SER A 47 1.91 -19.36 12.63
N GLY A 48 0.91 -18.76 11.99
CA GLY A 48 0.02 -17.78 12.62
C GLY A 48 -0.52 -16.69 11.69
N PRO A 49 -1.40 -15.80 12.20
CA PRO A 49 -2.09 -14.77 11.42
C PRO A 49 -1.14 -13.79 10.72
N ARG A 50 0.08 -13.61 11.26
CA ARG A 50 1.13 -12.79 10.64
C ARG A 50 1.68 -13.42 9.35
N ALA A 51 1.86 -14.73 9.33
CA ALA A 51 2.34 -15.44 8.15
C ALA A 51 1.30 -15.42 7.02
N VAL A 52 0.01 -15.56 7.35
CA VAL A 52 -1.09 -15.40 6.39
C VAL A 52 -1.11 -14.00 5.79
N LYS A 53 -0.95 -12.97 6.63
CA LYS A 53 -0.86 -11.58 6.16
C LYS A 53 0.34 -11.38 5.23
N GLU A 54 1.52 -11.89 5.61
CA GLU A 54 2.73 -11.77 4.80
C GLU A 54 2.63 -12.55 3.48
N ALA A 55 2.02 -13.72 3.48
CA ALA A 55 1.72 -14.50 2.27
C ALA A 55 0.78 -13.71 1.34
N ALA A 56 -0.29 -13.13 1.89
CA ALA A 56 -1.24 -12.34 1.14
C ALA A 56 -0.62 -11.06 0.56
N ASP A 57 0.15 -10.32 1.37
CA ASP A 57 0.87 -9.12 0.93
C ASP A 57 1.91 -9.46 -0.16
N SER A 58 2.64 -10.58 0.00
CA SER A 58 3.65 -11.04 -0.96
C SER A 58 3.00 -11.46 -2.28
N ALA A 59 1.90 -12.21 -2.23
CA ALA A 59 1.12 -12.58 -3.41
C ALA A 59 0.61 -11.32 -4.14
N LEU A 60 0.11 -10.32 -3.40
CA LEU A 60 -0.36 -9.06 -3.95
C LEU A 60 0.79 -8.32 -4.68
N ALA A 61 1.95 -8.20 -4.02
CA ALA A 61 3.10 -7.52 -4.61
C ALA A 61 3.66 -8.23 -5.84
N LEU A 62 3.65 -9.57 -5.86
CA LEU A 62 4.04 -10.36 -7.02
C LEU A 62 3.07 -10.17 -8.20
N THR A 63 1.77 -10.03 -7.95
CA THR A 63 0.79 -9.74 -9.02
C THR A 63 0.94 -8.34 -9.60
N ALA A 64 1.39 -7.37 -8.80
CA ALA A 64 1.76 -6.03 -9.27
C ALA A 64 3.03 -6.02 -10.14
N ARG A 65 3.80 -7.12 -10.13
CA ARG A 65 5.08 -7.32 -10.85
C ARG A 65 6.15 -6.26 -10.52
N GLY A 66 6.13 -5.69 -9.31
CA GLY A 66 7.13 -4.69 -8.90
C GLY A 66 7.06 -3.34 -9.64
N ARG A 67 5.99 -3.08 -10.41
CA ARG A 67 5.85 -1.82 -11.17
C ARG A 67 5.55 -0.62 -10.26
N SER A 68 4.80 -0.85 -9.19
CA SER A 68 4.45 0.19 -8.21
C SER A 68 5.50 0.32 -7.09
N ARG A 69 5.58 1.49 -6.46
CA ARG A 69 6.51 1.69 -5.32
C ARG A 69 6.14 0.81 -4.14
N TRP A 70 4.84 0.68 -3.87
CA TRP A 70 4.32 -0.15 -2.78
C TRP A 70 4.63 -1.64 -2.99
N SER A 71 4.55 -2.15 -4.22
CA SER A 71 4.87 -3.56 -4.50
C SER A 71 6.37 -3.84 -4.31
N ARG A 72 7.25 -2.95 -4.76
CA ARG A 72 8.69 -3.05 -4.50
C ARG A 72 9.00 -3.01 -3.00
N THR A 73 8.34 -2.14 -2.25
CA THR A 73 8.57 -2.09 -0.80
C THR A 73 8.06 -3.33 -0.08
N ILE A 74 7.00 -3.98 -0.55
CA ILE A 74 6.57 -5.25 0.03
C ILE A 74 7.56 -6.38 -0.29
N LEU A 75 8.05 -6.46 -1.53
CA LEU A 75 8.99 -7.50 -1.96
C LEU A 75 10.38 -7.34 -1.31
N PHE A 76 10.91 -6.12 -1.29
CA PHE A 76 12.29 -5.85 -0.86
C PHE A 76 12.36 -5.27 0.56
N GLY A 77 11.32 -4.62 1.05
CA GLY A 77 11.32 -3.95 2.35
C GLY A 77 11.03 -4.85 3.55
N ARG A 78 10.58 -6.10 3.33
CA ARG A 78 10.36 -7.08 4.42
C ARG A 78 11.45 -8.14 4.57
N ARG A 79 12.30 -8.35 3.55
CA ARG A 79 13.51 -9.18 3.65
C ARG A 79 14.71 -8.45 4.25
N GLY A 80 14.60 -7.14 4.43
CA GLY A 80 15.45 -6.36 5.32
C GLY A 80 14.94 -6.47 6.76
N GLY A 81 14.83 -7.69 7.29
CA GLY A 81 15.23 -7.85 8.69
C GLY A 81 16.59 -7.18 8.74
N LYS A 82 16.70 -6.10 9.52
CA LYS A 82 18.00 -5.54 9.83
C LYS A 82 18.82 -6.77 10.23
N LEU A 83 19.77 -7.18 9.40
CA LEU A 83 20.97 -7.78 9.91
C LEU A 83 21.46 -6.70 10.85
N LEU A 84 21.10 -6.86 12.12
CA LEU A 84 21.67 -6.14 13.22
C LEU A 84 23.12 -6.55 13.18
N VAL A 85 23.90 -5.88 12.33
CA VAL A 85 25.29 -5.63 12.63
C VAL A 85 25.20 -4.83 13.91
N LYS A 86 25.37 -5.55 15.01
CA LYS A 86 25.35 -5.07 16.38
C LYS A 86 26.52 -4.12 16.54
N ALA A 87 26.31 -2.86 16.18
CA ALA A 87 27.15 -1.77 16.67
C ALA A 87 26.74 -1.52 18.15
N PRO A 88 27.67 -1.59 19.10
CA PRO A 88 27.35 -1.32 20.50
C PRO A 88 27.12 0.19 20.67
N GLY A 89 26.16 0.54 21.52
CA GLY A 89 26.04 1.89 22.06
C GLY A 89 25.08 2.82 21.31
N ARG A 90 23.83 2.83 21.79
CA ARG A 90 23.19 4.00 22.42
C ARG A 90 21.73 3.68 22.68
N VAL A 91 21.36 3.66 23.95
CA VAL A 91 19.96 3.69 24.41
C VAL A 91 19.40 5.04 24.01
N LEU A 92 18.67 5.10 22.89
CA LEU A 92 17.86 6.28 22.58
C LEU A 92 16.52 6.11 23.29
N VAL A 93 16.45 6.76 24.46
CA VAL A 93 15.25 7.01 25.26
C VAL A 93 14.08 7.39 24.35
N ARG A 94 12.92 6.74 24.55
CA ARG A 94 11.64 7.09 23.91
C ARG A 94 11.30 8.54 24.27
N ARG A 95 11.64 9.51 23.42
CA ARG A 95 11.18 10.89 23.60
C ARG A 95 9.71 10.98 23.22
N GLY A 96 8.92 11.42 24.20
CA GLY A 96 7.48 11.54 24.18
C GLY A 96 6.94 12.40 23.04
N ARG A 97 5.64 12.19 22.79
CA ARG A 97 4.81 13.01 21.91
C ARG A 97 4.97 14.49 22.26
N PRO A 98 5.24 15.40 21.31
CA PRO A 98 4.95 16.80 21.55
C PRO A 98 3.43 16.99 21.49
N ARG A 99 2.82 17.34 22.63
CA ARG A 99 1.49 17.97 22.67
C ARG A 99 1.65 19.35 22.00
N ILE A 100 1.16 19.47 20.77
CA ILE A 100 1.09 20.77 20.08
C ILE A 100 -0.26 21.38 20.48
N LEU A 101 -0.21 22.46 21.24
CA LEU A 101 -1.36 23.31 21.53
C LEU A 101 -1.97 23.80 20.22
N ALA A 102 -3.28 23.62 20.07
CA ALA A 102 -4.01 23.85 18.84
C ALA A 102 -4.28 25.35 18.63
N ALA A 103 -3.52 25.97 17.73
CA ALA A 103 -3.91 27.23 17.10
C ALA A 103 -4.95 26.97 15.99
N PRO A 104 -5.87 27.92 15.69
CA PRO A 104 -6.83 27.77 14.61
C PRO A 104 -6.07 27.73 13.29
N ARG A 105 -6.18 26.60 12.58
CA ARG A 105 -5.33 26.32 11.43
C ARG A 105 -6.06 26.62 10.12
N PRO A 106 -5.39 27.27 9.14
CA PRO A 106 -5.95 27.49 7.82
C PRO A 106 -6.21 26.14 7.11
N GLU A 107 -7.22 26.11 6.24
CA GLU A 107 -7.69 25.01 5.38
C GLU A 107 -6.56 24.08 4.85
N GLY A 108 -5.44 24.67 4.42
CA GLY A 108 -4.28 23.93 3.89
C GLY A 108 -3.61 22.98 4.88
N THR A 109 -3.86 23.09 6.19
CA THR A 109 -3.30 22.18 7.19
C THR A 109 -4.00 20.83 7.25
N ARG A 110 -5.31 20.77 6.94
CA ARG A 110 -6.06 19.50 6.89
C ARG A 110 -5.57 18.65 5.73
N VAL A 111 -5.43 19.25 4.55
CA VAL A 111 -4.88 18.57 3.36
C VAL A 111 -3.45 18.07 3.63
N ARG A 112 -2.60 18.91 4.25
CA ARG A 112 -1.24 18.49 4.64
C ARG A 112 -1.24 17.36 5.67
N ALA A 113 -2.14 17.38 6.65
CA ALA A 113 -2.27 16.32 7.64
C ALA A 113 -2.75 15.00 6.99
N SER A 114 -3.78 15.05 6.14
CA SER A 114 -4.28 13.89 5.39
C SER A 114 -3.22 13.30 4.47
N LEU A 115 -2.48 14.13 3.73
CA LEU A 115 -1.34 13.68 2.92
C LEU A 115 -0.27 13.02 3.80
N ARG A 116 0.00 13.56 5.00
CA ARG A 116 0.93 12.94 5.94
C ARG A 116 0.45 11.56 6.35
N THR A 117 -0.82 11.40 6.72
CA THR A 117 -1.42 10.10 7.05
C THR A 117 -1.31 9.11 5.89
N LEU A 118 -1.63 9.55 4.67
CA LEU A 118 -1.56 8.71 3.47
C LEU A 118 -0.13 8.22 3.18
N ARG A 119 0.89 9.05 3.43
CA ARG A 119 2.32 8.67 3.35
C ARG A 119 2.72 7.57 4.34
N TRP A 120 2.02 7.43 5.46
CA TRP A 120 2.25 6.36 6.45
C TRP A 120 1.50 5.08 6.11
N LEU A 121 0.33 5.19 5.48
CA LEU A 121 -0.50 4.05 5.10
C LEU A 121 0.02 3.32 3.85
N VAL A 122 0.44 4.06 2.83
CA VAL A 122 0.90 3.46 1.58
C VAL A 122 2.37 3.03 1.71
N PRO A 123 2.69 1.73 1.50
CA PRO A 123 4.07 1.26 1.56
C PRO A 123 4.96 2.01 0.56
N GLY A 124 6.14 2.48 1.02
CA GLY A 124 7.13 3.12 0.14
C GLY A 124 6.87 4.58 -0.25
N CYS A 125 5.83 5.22 0.28
CA CYS A 125 5.45 6.58 -0.10
C CYS A 125 5.82 7.69 0.91
N ARG A 126 6.84 7.49 1.76
CA ARG A 126 7.21 8.47 2.80
C ARG A 126 7.77 9.80 2.29
N LYS A 127 8.47 9.79 1.15
CA LYS A 127 9.20 10.93 0.58
C LYS A 127 8.84 11.18 -0.90
N VAL A 128 7.55 11.16 -1.23
CA VAL A 128 7.06 11.39 -2.61
C VAL A 128 6.20 12.65 -2.71
N SER A 129 6.13 13.22 -3.92
CA SER A 129 5.23 14.33 -4.25
C SER A 129 3.76 13.96 -4.05
N ALA A 130 2.90 14.94 -3.83
CA ALA A 130 1.47 14.71 -3.57
C ALA A 130 0.77 13.99 -4.73
N SER A 131 1.06 14.35 -5.98
CA SER A 131 0.49 13.71 -7.17
C SER A 131 0.88 12.23 -7.29
N SER A 132 2.18 11.92 -7.10
CA SER A 132 2.66 10.54 -7.12
C SER A 132 2.10 9.72 -5.96
N LEU A 133 1.95 10.32 -4.77
CA LEU A 133 1.34 9.66 -3.62
C LEU A 133 -0.10 9.24 -3.91
N LEU A 134 -0.91 10.15 -4.46
CA LEU A 134 -2.32 9.85 -4.76
C LEU A 134 -2.46 8.77 -5.83
N LYS A 135 -1.60 8.79 -6.86
CA LYS A 135 -1.57 7.74 -7.90
C LYS A 135 -1.22 6.37 -7.32
N GLU A 136 -0.19 6.29 -6.48
CA GLU A 136 0.20 5.05 -5.80
C GLU A 136 -0.86 4.60 -4.78
N ALA A 137 -1.51 5.54 -4.09
CA ALA A 137 -2.59 5.23 -3.15
C ALA A 137 -3.81 4.64 -3.86
N ALA A 138 -4.24 5.22 -4.98
CA ALA A 138 -5.35 4.69 -5.78
C ALA A 138 -5.05 3.28 -6.30
N ASP A 139 -3.83 3.04 -6.82
CA ASP A 139 -3.38 1.71 -7.25
C ASP A 139 -3.35 0.70 -6.09
N TYR A 140 -2.91 1.13 -4.91
CA TYR A 140 -2.86 0.27 -3.72
C TYR A 140 -4.25 -0.07 -3.19
N VAL A 141 -5.19 0.89 -3.16
CA VAL A 141 -6.59 0.65 -2.76
C VAL A 141 -7.25 -0.34 -3.73
N ALA A 142 -7.11 -0.14 -5.04
CA ALA A 142 -7.65 -1.08 -6.03
C ALA A 142 -7.07 -2.49 -5.90
N ALA A 143 -5.78 -2.60 -5.56
CA ALA A 143 -5.14 -3.88 -5.27
C ALA A 143 -5.72 -4.55 -4.00
N LEU A 144 -5.92 -3.77 -2.93
CA LEU A 144 -6.53 -4.26 -1.68
C LEU A 144 -7.98 -4.71 -1.89
N GLU A 145 -8.78 -3.97 -2.67
CA GLU A 145 -10.15 -4.36 -3.03
C GLU A 145 -10.17 -5.73 -3.71
N MET A 146 -9.30 -5.95 -4.70
CA MET A 146 -9.17 -7.25 -5.39
C MET A 146 -8.76 -8.35 -4.40
N GLN A 147 -7.81 -8.08 -3.51
CA GLN A 147 -7.38 -9.05 -2.49
C GLN A 147 -8.53 -9.44 -1.56
N VAL A 148 -9.27 -8.47 -1.02
CA VAL A 148 -10.40 -8.75 -0.12
C VAL A 148 -11.49 -9.54 -0.84
N LYS A 149 -11.82 -9.17 -2.09
CA LYS A 149 -12.77 -9.93 -2.91
C LYS A 149 -12.30 -11.36 -3.14
N ALA A 150 -11.03 -11.55 -3.50
CA ALA A 150 -10.47 -12.86 -3.76
C ALA A 150 -10.42 -13.74 -2.51
N MET A 151 -10.02 -13.18 -1.36
CA MET A 151 -9.97 -13.92 -0.10
C MET A 151 -11.38 -14.27 0.39
N ARG A 152 -12.35 -13.35 0.31
CA ARG A 152 -13.75 -13.65 0.66
C ARG A 152 -14.31 -14.81 -0.15
N ALA A 153 -14.06 -14.83 -1.46
CA ALA A 153 -14.50 -15.92 -2.34
C ALA A 153 -13.88 -17.29 -2.00
N LEU A 154 -12.77 -17.34 -1.26
CA LEU A 154 -12.15 -18.60 -0.80
C LEU A 154 -12.74 -19.11 0.52
N PHE A 155 -13.27 -18.21 1.35
CA PHE A 155 -13.84 -18.54 2.67
C PHE A 155 -15.39 -18.55 2.66
N SER A 156 -16.02 -18.14 1.57
CA SER A 156 -17.48 -18.20 1.37
C SER A 156 -17.92 -19.53 0.74
N VAL A 157 -17.16 -20.59 0.95
CA VAL A 157 -17.49 -21.97 0.55
C VAL A 157 -17.96 -22.72 1.78
#